data_AF-A0A7V8AL65-F1
#
_entry.id   AF-A0A7V8AL65-F1
#
_cell.length_a   1.000
_cell.length_b   1.000
_cell.length_c   1.000
_cell.angle_alpha   90.00
_cell.angle_beta   90.00
_cell.angle_gamma   90.00
#
_symmetry.space_group_name_H-M   'P 1'
#
loop_
_entity.id
_entity.type
_entity.pdbx_description
1 polymer ?
#
loop_
_entity_poly.entity_id
_entity_poly.type
_entity_poly.pdbx_seq_one_letter_code
_entity_poly.pdbx_strand_id
1 'polypeptide(L)'
;MGGAGLEPSRRIDSVCRRAKYLLVRLNDGQVLLIHLGMSGRLVIAAHDRTALGRHDHVLFTTEEGTVVTFCDPRRFGLMDLWPAETLATHPLLAGLGPEPLDPAFDGPRLAAALAGRRLAVKTALLDQRL
;
A
#
# COMPACT_ATOMS: atom_id res chain seq x y z
N MET A 1 -7.70 28.72 -7.12
CA MET A 1 -6.25 28.51 -7.30
C MET A 1 -5.68 28.08 -5.95
N GLY A 2 -5.79 26.79 -5.62
CA GLY A 2 -5.14 26.23 -4.43
C GLY A 2 -3.79 25.67 -4.88
N GLY A 3 -2.70 26.21 -4.37
CA GLY A 3 -1.36 25.73 -4.69
C GLY A 3 -1.25 24.27 -4.26
N ALA A 4 -1.02 23.37 -5.21
CA ALA A 4 -0.54 22.03 -4.91
C ALA A 4 0.80 22.21 -4.20
N GLY A 5 0.87 21.84 -2.91
CA GLY A 5 2.12 21.82 -2.17
C GLY A 5 3.08 20.90 -2.90
N LEU A 6 4.09 21.47 -3.54
CA LEU A 6 5.18 20.71 -4.14
C LEU A 6 6.05 20.25 -2.98
N GLU A 7 5.83 19.00 -2.55
CA GLU A 7 6.76 18.30 -1.68
C GLU A 7 8.16 18.29 -2.34
N PRO A 8 9.26 18.31 -1.55
CA PRO A 8 10.60 18.22 -2.11
C PRO A 8 10.72 16.94 -2.96
N SER A 9 11.44 17.03 -4.09
CA SER A 9 11.72 15.86 -4.94
C SER A 9 12.44 14.80 -4.10
N ARG A 10 11.95 13.56 -4.18
CA ARG A 10 12.51 12.39 -3.49
C ARG A 10 12.69 11.27 -4.49
N ARG A 11 13.82 10.56 -4.38
CA ARG A 11 14.10 9.39 -5.21
C ARG A 11 13.44 8.16 -4.58
N ILE A 12 12.79 7.36 -5.41
CA ILE A 12 12.30 6.03 -5.02
C ILE A 12 13.47 5.06 -5.10
N ASP A 13 13.85 4.47 -3.96
CA ASP A 13 14.93 3.47 -3.92
C ASP A 13 14.38 2.05 -4.18
N SER A 14 13.15 1.75 -3.75
CA SER A 14 12.51 0.45 -4.03
C SER A 14 11.00 0.49 -3.82
N VAL A 15 10.32 -0.50 -4.42
CA VAL A 15 8.89 -0.77 -4.21
C VAL A 15 8.73 -2.21 -3.75
N CYS A 16 8.06 -2.39 -2.62
CA CYS A 16 7.77 -3.70 -2.05
C CYS A 16 6.28 -3.82 -1.70
N ARG A 17 5.84 -5.03 -1.32
CA ARG A 17 4.48 -5.29 -0.87
C ARG A 17 4.50 -5.94 0.51
N ARG A 18 3.59 -5.51 1.39
CA ARG A 18 3.23 -6.20 2.63
C ARG A 18 1.71 -6.35 2.69
N ALA A 19 1.21 -7.57 2.72
CA ALA A 19 -0.21 -7.87 2.58
C ALA A 19 -0.84 -7.10 1.40
N LYS A 20 -1.79 -6.20 1.67
CA LYS A 20 -2.50 -5.39 0.66
C LYS A 20 -1.94 -3.96 0.52
N TYR A 21 -0.77 -3.71 1.10
CA TYR A 21 -0.09 -2.42 1.06
C TYR A 21 1.11 -2.46 0.11
N LEU A 22 1.24 -1.41 -0.70
CA LEU A 22 2.49 -1.08 -1.38
C LEU A 22 3.35 -0.24 -0.44
N LEU A 23 4.64 -0.52 -0.43
CA LEU A 23 5.67 0.15 0.36
C LEU A 23 6.67 0.76 -0.62
N VAL A 24 6.62 2.08 -0.80
CA VAL A 24 7.56 2.80 -1.67
C VAL A 24 8.62 3.44 -0.78
N ARG A 25 9.84 2.89 -0.80
CA ARG A 25 10.96 3.40 0.01
C ARG A 25 11.61 4.58 -0.69
N LEU A 26 11.84 5.64 0.07
CA LEU A 26 12.40 6.90 -0.41
C LEU A 26 13.82 7.09 0.16
N ASN A 27 14.63 7.86 -0.57
CA ASN A 27 16.04 8.08 -0.25
C ASN A 27 16.31 8.93 1.01
N ASP A 28 15.26 9.47 1.64
CA ASP A 28 15.32 10.26 2.87
C ASP A 28 14.92 9.46 4.12
N GLY A 29 14.89 8.13 4.01
CA GLY A 29 14.52 7.24 5.11
C GLY A 29 13.02 7.18 5.39
N GLN A 30 12.17 7.75 4.51
CA GLN A 30 10.72 7.60 4.58
C GLN A 30 10.22 6.44 3.72
N VAL A 31 9.03 5.95 4.05
CA VAL A 31 8.28 4.97 3.26
C VAL A 31 6.88 5.51 3.03
N LEU A 32 6.52 5.66 1.75
CA LEU A 32 5.14 5.93 1.35
C LEU A 32 4.37 4.61 1.32
N LEU A 33 3.44 4.47 2.26
CA LEU A 33 2.45 3.41 2.32
C LEU A 33 1.30 3.73 1.38
N ILE A 34 0.85 2.75 0.59
CA ILE A 34 -0.34 2.89 -0.25
C ILE A 34 -1.22 1.66 -0.08
N HIS A 35 -2.48 1.85 0.30
CA HIS A 35 -3.51 0.82 0.22
C HIS A 35 -4.54 1.23 -0.82
N LEU A 36 -4.83 0.35 -1.79
CA LEU A 36 -5.76 0.69 -2.88
C LEU A 36 -7.24 0.64 -2.47
N GLY A 37 -7.55 0.08 -1.31
CA GLY A 37 -8.93 -0.13 -0.90
C GLY A 37 -9.63 -1.12 -1.83
N MET A 38 -10.87 -0.82 -2.20
CA MET A 38 -11.67 -1.71 -3.05
C MET A 38 -11.67 -1.34 -4.53
N SER A 39 -11.47 -0.05 -4.85
CA SER A 39 -11.58 0.47 -6.24
C SER A 39 -10.38 1.32 -6.66
N GLY A 40 -9.41 1.49 -5.77
CA GLY A 40 -8.17 2.19 -6.06
C GLY A 40 -7.34 1.45 -7.09
N ARG A 41 -6.67 2.21 -7.94
CA ARG A 41 -5.67 1.71 -8.89
C ARG A 41 -4.58 2.76 -9.08
N LEU A 42 -3.38 2.28 -9.43
CA LEU A 42 -2.29 3.12 -9.91
C LEU A 42 -2.22 2.99 -11.43
N VAL A 43 -2.25 4.12 -12.14
CA VAL A 43 -2.14 4.18 -13.60
C VAL A 43 -0.84 4.89 -13.94
N ILE A 44 -0.01 4.26 -14.77
CA ILE A 44 1.26 4.82 -15.25
C ILE A 44 1.05 5.32 -16.67
N ALA A 45 1.36 6.59 -16.92
CA ALA A 45 1.32 7.19 -18.24
C ALA A 45 2.67 7.82 -18.56
N ALA A 46 3.20 7.53 -19.75
CA ALA A 46 4.55 7.91 -20.14
C ALA A 46 4.72 9.43 -20.26
N HIS A 47 3.69 10.17 -20.68
CA HIS A 47 3.77 11.62 -20.87
C HIS A 47 2.43 12.31 -20.56
N ASP A 48 2.56 13.50 -19.99
CA ASP A 48 1.61 14.60 -19.86
C ASP A 48 0.13 14.20 -19.89
N ARG A 49 -0.39 13.86 -18.71
CA ARG A 49 -1.83 13.68 -18.52
C ARG A 49 -2.47 15.05 -18.33
N THR A 50 -2.76 15.71 -19.45
CA THR A 50 -3.26 17.10 -19.50
C THR A 50 -4.61 17.32 -18.82
N ALA A 51 -5.39 16.27 -18.56
CA ALA A 51 -6.66 16.35 -17.84
C ALA A 51 -6.75 15.34 -16.70
N LEU A 52 -7.00 15.85 -15.49
CA LEU A 52 -7.35 15.04 -14.32
C LEU A 52 -8.74 14.43 -14.51
N GLY A 53 -8.82 13.11 -14.33
CA GLY A 53 -10.08 12.40 -14.23
C GLY A 53 -10.79 12.73 -12.91
N ARG A 54 -12.13 12.60 -12.90
CA ARG A 54 -13.00 12.88 -11.73
C ARG A 54 -12.56 12.19 -10.43
N HIS A 55 -11.86 11.06 -10.54
CA HIS A 55 -11.48 10.21 -9.41
C HIS A 55 -9.96 10.12 -9.24
N ASP A 56 -9.21 10.99 -9.90
CA ASP A 56 -7.76 11.08 -9.75
C ASP A 56 -7.48 11.95 -8.51
N HIS A 57 -6.90 11.35 -7.48
CA HIS A 57 -6.74 12.02 -6.18
C HIS A 57 -5.29 12.42 -5.88
N VAL A 58 -4.32 11.61 -6.32
CA VAL A 58 -2.89 11.86 -6.10
C VAL A 58 -2.12 11.55 -7.39
N LEU A 59 -1.20 12.44 -7.76
CA LEU A 59 -0.34 12.29 -8.91
C LEU A 59 1.12 12.39 -8.46
N PHE A 60 1.92 11.41 -8.86
CA PHE A 60 3.37 11.45 -8.72
C PHE A 60 3.97 11.68 -10.11
N THR A 61 4.72 12.76 -10.26
CA THR A 61 5.42 13.06 -11.50
C THR A 61 6.91 12.84 -11.28
N THR A 62 7.51 12.00 -12.11
CA THR A 62 8.96 11.76 -12.12
C THR A 62 9.68 12.87 -12.88
N GLU A 63 10.99 13.00 -12.69
CA GLU A 63 11.82 13.97 -13.42
C GLU A 63 11.81 13.75 -14.94
N GLU A 64 11.60 12.50 -15.40
CA GLU A 64 11.46 12.14 -16.81
C GLU A 64 10.05 12.41 -17.37
N GLY A 65 9.13 12.97 -16.57
CA GLY A 65 7.77 13.30 -17.00
C GLY A 65 6.77 12.15 -16.96
N THR A 66 7.18 10.94 -16.55
CA THR A 66 6.22 9.84 -16.28
C THR A 66 5.33 10.23 -15.11
N VAL A 67 4.02 10.05 -15.29
CA VAL A 67 2.99 10.34 -14.29
C VAL A 67 2.37 9.05 -13.78
N VAL A 68 2.40 8.84 -12.46
CA VAL A 68 1.68 7.77 -11.78
C VAL A 68 0.48 8.37 -11.04
N THR A 69 -0.74 8.01 -11.47
CA THR A 69 -1.98 8.52 -10.89
C THR A 69 -2.63 7.48 -9.98
N PHE A 70 -2.95 7.88 -8.76
CA PHE A 70 -3.85 7.13 -7.89
C PHE A 70 -5.30 7.55 -8.15
N CYS A 71 -6.06 6.62 -8.73
CA CYS A 71 -7.48 6.80 -9.03
C CYS A 71 -8.32 5.97 -8.07
N ASP A 72 -9.24 6.55 -7.32
CA ASP A 72 -10.12 5.79 -6.42
C ASP A 72 -11.56 6.32 -6.36
N PRO A 73 -12.49 5.74 -7.15
CA PRO A 73 -13.88 6.18 -7.19
C PRO A 73 -14.64 6.14 -5.86
N ARG A 74 -14.27 5.23 -4.94
CA ARG A 74 -14.97 5.06 -3.65
C ARG A 74 -14.27 5.76 -2.48
N ARG A 75 -13.05 6.26 -2.69
CA ARG A 75 -12.23 6.97 -1.68
C ARG A 75 -12.02 6.14 -0.40
N PHE A 76 -11.69 4.87 -0.59
CA PHE A 76 -11.34 3.94 0.50
C PHE A 76 -9.88 3.53 0.51
N GLY A 77 -9.11 3.87 -0.53
CA GLY A 77 -7.67 3.79 -0.45
C GLY A 77 -7.10 4.87 0.46
N LEU A 78 -5.86 4.66 0.87
CA LEU A 78 -5.13 5.56 1.75
C LEU A 78 -3.68 5.65 1.31
N MET A 79 -3.05 6.76 1.67
CA MET A 79 -1.61 6.94 1.62
C MET A 79 -1.15 7.47 2.97
N ASP A 80 -0.01 6.97 3.44
CA ASP A 80 0.63 7.47 4.66
C ASP A 80 2.15 7.52 4.45
N LEU A 81 2.82 8.47 5.09
CA LEU A 81 4.27 8.63 5.00
C LEU A 81 4.87 8.35 6.38
N TRP A 82 5.74 7.35 6.46
CA TRP A 82 6.24 6.86 7.75
C TRP A 82 7.76 6.61 7.73
N PRO A 83 8.49 6.85 8.85
CA PRO A 83 9.90 6.53 8.93
C PRO A 83 10.19 5.04 8.73
N ALA A 84 11.14 4.72 7.85
CA ALA A 84 11.52 3.35 7.54
C ALA A 84 11.99 2.57 8.78
N GLU A 85 12.66 3.25 9.71
CA GLU A 85 13.22 2.67 10.94
C GLU A 85 12.14 2.11 11.88
N THR A 86 10.97 2.74 11.91
CA THR A 86 9.85 2.36 12.80
C THR A 86 8.67 1.77 12.03
N LEU A 87 8.87 1.36 10.77
CA LEU A 87 7.80 0.84 9.93
C LEU A 87 7.15 -0.43 10.50
N ALA A 88 7.92 -1.27 11.20
CA ALA A 88 7.40 -2.50 11.82
C ALA A 88 6.34 -2.22 12.89
N THR A 89 6.37 -1.04 13.52
CA THR A 89 5.40 -0.62 14.54
C THR A 89 4.25 0.21 13.97
N HIS A 90 4.19 0.40 12.65
CA HIS A 90 3.11 1.14 12.02
C HIS A 90 1.74 0.48 12.33
N PRO A 91 0.72 1.21 12.80
CA PRO A 91 -0.55 0.62 13.26
C PRO A 91 -1.25 -0.27 12.22
N LEU A 92 -1.18 0.10 10.93
CA LEU A 92 -1.75 -0.69 9.83
C LEU A 92 -0.96 -1.97 9.47
N LEU A 93 0.28 -2.11 9.94
CA LEU A 93 1.16 -3.22 9.59
C LEU A 93 1.48 -4.15 10.78
N ALA A 94 1.61 -3.60 11.99
CA ALA A 94 2.12 -4.29 13.16
C ALA A 94 1.30 -5.54 13.54
N GLY A 95 0.00 -5.53 13.26
CA GLY A 95 -0.90 -6.65 13.55
C GLY A 95 -1.08 -7.65 12.41
N LEU A 96 -0.42 -7.47 11.26
CA LEU A 96 -0.62 -8.35 10.11
C LEU A 96 0.02 -9.73 10.35
N GLY A 97 -0.72 -10.78 9.99
CA GLY A 97 -0.26 -12.17 9.98
C GLY A 97 0.82 -12.42 8.92
N PRO A 98 1.42 -13.62 8.87
CA PRO A 98 2.50 -13.96 7.95
C PRO A 98 2.14 -13.70 6.47
N GLU A 99 3.16 -13.56 5.61
CA GLU A 99 2.92 -13.49 4.16
C GLU A 99 2.42 -14.86 3.66
N PRO A 100 1.30 -14.92 2.92
CA PRO A 100 0.70 -16.20 2.51
C PRO A 100 1.50 -16.97 1.45
N LEU A 101 2.46 -16.30 0.79
CA LEU A 101 3.37 -16.90 -0.19
C LEU A 101 4.76 -17.19 0.42
N ASP A 102 4.95 -16.89 1.71
CA ASP A 102 6.17 -17.26 2.42
C ASP A 102 6.15 -18.77 2.66
N PRO A 103 7.26 -19.50 2.39
CA PRO A 103 7.35 -20.93 2.69
C PRO A 103 7.08 -21.28 4.16
N ALA A 104 7.26 -20.35 5.09
CA ALA A 104 6.93 -20.52 6.50
C ALA A 104 5.42 -20.51 6.79
N PHE A 105 4.58 -20.11 5.83
CA PHE A 105 3.13 -20.23 5.92
C PHE A 105 2.64 -21.53 5.28
N ASP A 106 2.57 -22.58 6.10
CA ASP A 106 2.25 -23.95 5.68
C ASP A 106 0.99 -24.51 6.36
N GLY A 107 0.62 -25.75 6.00
CA GLY A 107 -0.54 -26.44 6.53
C GLY A 107 -0.52 -26.58 8.07
N PRO A 108 0.58 -27.07 8.68
CA PRO A 108 0.71 -27.12 10.13
C PRO A 108 0.54 -25.77 10.82
N ARG A 109 1.18 -24.71 10.32
CA ARG A 109 1.05 -23.36 10.88
C ARG A 109 -0.39 -22.85 10.79
N LEU A 110 -1.04 -23.03 9.63
CA LEU A 110 -2.43 -22.65 9.45
C LEU A 110 -3.36 -23.43 10.39
N ALA A 111 -3.16 -24.75 10.53
CA ALA A 111 -3.92 -25.58 11.45
C ALA A 111 -3.76 -25.13 12.91
N ALA A 112 -2.53 -24.81 13.33
CA ALA A 112 -2.26 -24.26 14.65
C ALA A 112 -2.91 -22.89 14.86
N ALA A 113 -2.88 -22.01 13.87
CA ALA A 113 -3.49 -20.68 13.94
C ALA A 113 -5.04 -20.73 13.99
N LEU A 114 -5.64 -21.78 13.41
CA LEU A 114 -7.08 -22.05 13.43
C LEU A 114 -7.54 -22.85 14.66
N ALA A 115 -6.63 -23.51 15.38
CA ALA A 115 -6.97 -24.36 16.51
C ALA A 115 -7.73 -23.58 17.60
N GLY A 116 -8.86 -24.14 18.07
CA GLY A 116 -9.68 -23.54 19.12
C GLY A 116 -10.56 -22.36 18.68
N ARG A 117 -10.44 -21.87 17.43
CA ARG A 117 -11.28 -20.79 16.90
C ARG A 117 -12.70 -21.30 16.60
N ARG A 118 -13.72 -20.63 17.16
CA ARG A 118 -15.15 -20.94 16.95
C ARG A 118 -15.79 -20.02 15.91
N LEU A 119 -15.17 -19.92 14.73
CA LEU A 119 -15.70 -19.15 13.59
C LEU A 119 -15.60 -19.95 12.30
N ALA A 120 -16.44 -19.61 11.32
CA ALA A 120 -16.39 -20.21 10.00
C ALA A 120 -15.02 -20.01 9.36
N VAL A 121 -14.50 -21.05 8.68
CA VAL A 121 -13.15 -21.03 8.09
C VAL A 121 -12.96 -19.84 7.14
N LYS A 122 -13.98 -19.46 6.37
CA LYS A 122 -13.95 -18.28 5.49
C LYS A 122 -13.68 -17.00 6.28
N THR A 123 -14.36 -16.81 7.41
CA THR A 123 -14.16 -15.63 8.27
C THR A 123 -12.75 -15.61 8.82
N ALA A 124 -12.21 -16.77 9.21
CA ALA A 124 -10.85 -16.87 9.74
C ALA A 124 -9.80 -16.52 8.67
N LEU A 125 -9.95 -17.05 7.45
CA LEU A 125 -9.03 -16.77 6.34
C LEU A 125 -9.09 -15.32 5.83
N LEU A 126 -10.19 -14.60 6.09
CA LEU A 126 -10.31 -13.19 5.75
C LEU A 126 -9.67 -12.26 6.80
N ASP A 127 -9.43 -12.75 8.02
CA ASP A 127 -8.73 -12.02 9.08
C ASP A 127 -7.26 -11.82 8.66
N GLN A 128 -6.85 -10.56 8.50
CA GLN A 128 -5.50 -10.21 8.07
C GLN A 128 -4.45 -10.44 9.17
N ARG A 129 -4.86 -10.87 10.36
CA ARG A 129 -3.98 -11.20 11.50
C ARG A 129 -3.66 -12.69 11.62
N LEU A 130 -4.37 -13.54 10.87
CA LEU A 130 -4.11 -14.99 10.82
C LEU A 130 -2.81 -15.27 10.07
#